data_AF-A0A6N8IMR4-F1
#
_entry.id   AF-A0A6N8IMR4-F1
#
_cell.length_a   1.000
_cell.length_b   1.000
_cell.length_c   1.000
_cell.angle_alpha   90.00
_cell.angle_beta   90.00
_cell.angle_gamma   90.00
#
_symmetry.space_group_name_H-M   'P 1'
#
loop_
_entity.id
_entity.type
_entity.pdbx_description
1 polymer ?
#
loop_
_entity_poly.entity_id
_entity_poly.type
_entity_poly.pdbx_seq_one_letter_code
_entity_poly.pdbx_strand_id
1 'polypeptide(L)'
;MTRFYERGNVDEARGEYRIVVGTPDGKRVEIDLPRRVFEEIEELQREFWRTERREARHSLSLASMDEAAFSESNPEKDPERVLVERLESEALLRAFQQIPAVQRRRFLLRHLVGMPTARIAEIEGCSDRAVRRSIGLARENLREILSSDI
;
A
#
# COMPACT_ATOMS: atom_id res chain seq x y z
N MET A 1 -17.04 13.12 -8.10
CA MET A 1 -16.19 13.02 -9.30
C MET A 1 -15.99 14.41 -9.86
N THR A 2 -14.75 14.88 -9.84
CA THR A 2 -14.36 16.23 -10.28
C THR A 2 -14.37 16.32 -11.81
N ARG A 3 -14.73 17.48 -12.36
CA ARG A 3 -14.60 17.77 -13.79
C ARG A 3 -13.21 18.34 -14.08
N PHE A 4 -12.72 18.15 -15.30
CA PHE A 4 -11.45 18.74 -15.75
C PHE A 4 -11.51 20.28 -15.88
N TYR A 5 -12.71 20.85 -15.96
CA TYR A 5 -12.95 22.27 -16.17
C TYR A 5 -14.26 22.73 -15.50
N GLU A 6 -14.39 24.03 -15.25
CA GLU A 6 -15.66 24.65 -14.86
C GLU A 6 -16.38 25.14 -16.13
N ARG A 7 -17.69 24.85 -16.25
CA ARG A 7 -18.48 25.24 -17.41
C ARG A 7 -18.90 26.71 -17.27
N GLY A 8 -18.53 27.54 -18.23
CA GLY A 8 -18.96 28.93 -18.33
C GLY A 8 -20.34 29.07 -18.99
N ASN A 9 -20.75 30.32 -19.27
CA ASN A 9 -21.98 30.59 -20.03
C ASN A 9 -21.91 29.93 -21.41
N VAL A 10 -23.01 29.28 -21.80
CA VAL A 10 -23.16 28.66 -23.11
C VAL A 10 -24.19 29.46 -23.87
N ASP A 11 -23.78 30.05 -24.99
CA ASP A 11 -24.72 30.65 -25.93
C ASP A 11 -25.00 29.63 -27.04
N GLU A 12 -25.97 28.73 -26.77
CA GLU A 12 -26.37 27.65 -27.68
C GLU A 12 -26.87 28.20 -29.04
N ALA A 13 -27.27 29.48 -29.11
CA ALA A 13 -27.71 30.12 -30.34
C ALA A 13 -26.55 30.55 -31.27
N ARG A 14 -25.33 30.72 -30.74
CA ARG A 14 -24.13 31.11 -31.49
C ARG A 14 -23.10 29.99 -31.67
N GLY A 15 -23.23 28.88 -30.94
CA GLY A 15 -22.30 27.75 -31.01
C GLY A 15 -20.94 28.04 -30.35
N GLU A 16 -20.90 29.04 -29.47
CA GLU A 16 -19.74 29.44 -28.68
C GLU A 16 -19.85 28.82 -27.27
N TYR A 17 -18.88 27.98 -26.92
CA TYR A 17 -18.84 27.28 -25.63
C TYR A 17 -17.67 27.81 -24.80
N ARG A 18 -17.94 28.40 -23.63
CA ARG A 18 -16.87 28.88 -22.75
C ARG A 18 -16.56 27.88 -21.64
N ILE A 19 -15.28 27.57 -21.46
CA ILE A 19 -14.79 26.78 -20.33
C ILE A 19 -13.73 27.54 -19.54
N VAL A 20 -13.63 27.26 -18.25
CA VAL A 20 -12.58 27.77 -17.38
C VAL A 20 -11.67 26.61 -16.98
N VAL A 21 -10.37 26.72 -17.28
CA VAL A 21 -9.36 25.72 -16.94
C VAL A 21 -8.35 26.31 -15.97
N GLY A 22 -8.02 25.55 -14.92
CA GLY A 22 -6.92 25.87 -14.02
C GLY A 22 -5.59 25.49 -14.66
N THR A 23 -4.70 26.46 -14.82
CA THR A 23 -3.31 26.22 -15.24
C THR A 23 -2.48 25.71 -14.05
N PRO A 24 -1.35 25.02 -14.30
CA PRO A 24 -0.45 24.55 -13.24
C PRO A 24 0.06 25.68 -12.32
N ASP A 25 0.09 26.91 -12.83
CA ASP A 25 0.47 28.12 -12.09
C ASP A 25 -0.64 28.66 -11.16
N GLY A 26 -1.76 27.93 -11.02
CA GLY A 26 -2.90 28.32 -10.19
C GLY A 26 -3.80 29.41 -10.80
N LYS A 27 -3.49 29.88 -12.01
CA LYS A 27 -4.31 30.88 -12.73
C LYS A 27 -5.47 30.20 -13.44
N ARG A 28 -6.64 30.83 -13.40
CA ARG A 28 -7.82 30.41 -14.15
C ARG A 28 -7.82 31.10 -15.51
N VAL A 29 -7.96 30.33 -16.58
CA VAL A 29 -8.03 30.85 -17.96
C VAL A 29 -9.39 30.51 -18.55
N GLU A 30 -10.06 31.54 -19.06
CA GLU A 30 -11.28 31.40 -19.86
C GLU A 30 -10.91 31.11 -21.32
N ILE A 31 -11.51 30.07 -21.88
CA ILE A 31 -11.27 29.62 -23.25
C ILE A 31 -12.62 29.51 -23.96
N ASP A 32 -12.77 30.23 -25.07
CA ASP A 32 -13.88 30.05 -25.99
C ASP A 32 -13.55 28.90 -26.95
N LEU A 33 -14.46 27.93 -26.99
CA LEU A 33 -14.31 26.69 -27.75
C LEU A 33 -15.38 26.59 -28.83
N PRO A 34 -15.02 26.09 -30.02
CA PRO A 34 -16.00 25.67 -31.00
C PRO A 34 -16.70 24.40 -30.51
N ARG A 35 -17.97 24.24 -30.91
CA ARG A 35 -18.84 23.11 -30.55
C ARG A 35 -18.17 21.74 -30.57
N ARG A 36 -17.45 21.42 -31.65
CA ARG A 36 -16.80 20.12 -31.83
C ARG A 36 -15.81 19.80 -30.70
N VAL A 37 -14.99 20.78 -30.33
CA VAL A 37 -13.98 20.62 -29.27
C VAL A 37 -14.65 20.49 -27.91
N PHE A 38 -15.74 21.23 -27.67
CA PHE A 38 -16.53 21.07 -26.44
C PHE A 38 -17.15 19.67 -26.33
N GLU A 39 -17.74 19.16 -27.42
CA GLU A 39 -18.33 17.81 -27.46
C GLU A 39 -17.29 16.71 -27.20
N GLU A 40 -16.09 16.84 -27.76
CA GLU A 40 -14.97 15.90 -27.51
C GLU A 40 -14.50 15.94 -26.05
N ILE A 41 -14.39 17.13 -25.45
CA ILE A 41 -14.02 17.25 -24.02
C ILE A 41 -15.08 16.62 -23.12
N GLU A 42 -16.37 16.79 -23.44
CA GLU A 42 -17.47 16.12 -22.70
C GLU A 42 -17.44 14.60 -22.86
N GLU A 43 -17.05 14.08 -24.02
CA GLU A 43 -16.84 12.65 -24.27
C GLU A 43 -15.73 12.09 -23.37
N LEU A 44 -14.59 12.75 -23.36
CA LEU A 44 -13.44 12.39 -22.52
C LEU A 44 -13.80 12.42 -21.03
N GLN A 45 -14.55 13.43 -20.57
CA GLN A 45 -15.02 13.52 -19.20
C GLN A 45 -15.93 12.33 -18.83
N ARG A 46 -16.83 11.95 -19.73
CA ARG A 46 -17.71 10.80 -19.55
C ARG A 46 -16.92 9.50 -19.49
N GLU A 47 -15.94 9.32 -20.36
CA GLU A 47 -15.04 8.15 -20.34
C GLU A 47 -14.24 8.06 -19.04
N PHE A 48 -13.63 9.16 -18.61
CA PHE A 48 -12.92 9.22 -17.34
C PHE A 48 -13.81 8.79 -16.17
N TRP A 49 -15.05 9.29 -16.09
CA TRP A 49 -16.00 8.87 -15.06
C TRP A 49 -16.48 7.42 -15.20
N ARG A 50 -16.46 6.81 -16.39
CA ARG A 50 -16.75 5.38 -16.54
C ARG A 50 -15.59 4.55 -15.99
N THR A 51 -14.35 4.95 -16.29
CA THR A 51 -13.13 4.32 -15.79
C THR A 51 -13.03 4.44 -14.28
N GLU A 52 -13.17 5.63 -13.71
CA GLU A 52 -13.21 5.85 -12.26
C GLU A 52 -14.28 5.00 -11.56
N ARG A 53 -15.50 4.92 -12.11
CA ARG A 53 -16.54 4.05 -11.54
C ARG A 53 -16.21 2.57 -11.67
N ARG A 54 -15.51 2.15 -12.73
CA ARG A 54 -15.04 0.76 -12.89
C ARG A 54 -13.96 0.46 -11.86
N GLU A 55 -12.99 1.35 -11.73
CA GLU A 55 -11.89 1.23 -10.77
C GLU A 55 -12.38 1.30 -9.34
N ALA A 56 -13.30 2.20 -8.97
CA ALA A 56 -13.88 2.25 -7.64
C ALA A 56 -14.59 0.94 -7.22
N ARG A 57 -15.15 0.20 -8.18
CA ARG A 57 -15.74 -1.13 -7.92
C ARG A 57 -14.66 -2.21 -7.73
N HIS A 58 -13.45 -2.02 -8.25
CA HIS A 58 -12.35 -2.97 -8.16
C HIS A 58 -11.28 -2.60 -7.11
N SER A 59 -11.14 -1.33 -6.74
CA SER A 59 -10.19 -0.83 -5.73
C SER A 59 -10.65 -1.16 -4.31
N LEU A 60 -11.97 -1.21 -4.10
CA LEU A 60 -12.58 -1.77 -2.89
C LEU A 60 -12.31 -3.26 -2.70
N SER A 61 -11.80 -3.99 -3.70
CA SER A 61 -11.44 -5.41 -3.56
C SER A 61 -9.99 -5.61 -3.12
N LEU A 62 -9.05 -4.77 -3.54
CA LEU A 62 -7.63 -4.98 -3.18
C LEU A 62 -7.24 -4.37 -1.83
N ALA A 63 -7.79 -3.20 -1.50
CA ALA A 63 -7.54 -2.58 -0.19
C ALA A 63 -8.30 -3.28 0.95
N SER A 64 -9.47 -3.86 0.68
CA SER A 64 -10.25 -4.62 1.67
C SER A 64 -9.72 -6.05 1.87
N MET A 65 -9.05 -6.65 0.88
CA MET A 65 -8.40 -7.94 1.03
C MET A 65 -7.23 -7.89 2.01
N ASP A 66 -6.50 -6.77 2.07
CA ASP A 66 -5.39 -6.61 3.00
C ASP A 66 -5.90 -6.35 4.42
N GLU A 67 -6.86 -5.43 4.62
CA GLU A 67 -7.42 -5.19 5.95
C GLU A 67 -8.26 -6.36 6.50
N ALA A 68 -9.02 -7.09 5.66
CA ALA A 68 -9.81 -8.24 6.13
C ALA A 68 -8.94 -9.48 6.40
N ALA A 69 -7.79 -9.63 5.73
CA ALA A 69 -6.86 -10.72 6.00
C ALA A 69 -6.12 -10.54 7.34
N PHE A 70 -5.94 -9.30 7.79
CA PHE A 70 -5.28 -8.94 9.06
C PHE A 70 -6.24 -8.48 10.16
N SER A 71 -7.54 -8.41 9.90
CA SER A 71 -8.55 -8.12 10.92
C SER A 71 -8.68 -9.31 11.87
N GLU A 72 -8.32 -9.10 13.14
CA GLU A 72 -8.58 -10.04 14.24
C GLU A 72 -10.07 -10.36 14.44
N SER A 73 -10.96 -9.64 13.73
CA SER A 73 -12.41 -9.82 13.75
C SER A 73 -12.93 -10.31 12.41
N ASN A 74 -12.32 -11.34 11.82
CA ASN A 74 -12.98 -12.09 10.76
C ASN A 74 -14.04 -13.00 11.41
N PRO A 75 -15.36 -12.74 11.28
CA PRO A 75 -16.41 -13.48 12.00
C PRO A 75 -16.52 -14.95 11.57
N GLU A 76 -15.80 -15.38 10.54
CA GLU A 76 -15.69 -16.77 10.09
C GLU A 76 -14.54 -17.55 10.76
N LYS A 77 -13.62 -16.88 11.46
CA LYS A 77 -12.55 -17.57 12.20
C LYS A 77 -13.09 -18.03 13.57
N ASP A 78 -12.99 -19.33 13.81
CA ASP A 78 -13.25 -19.96 15.11
C ASP A 78 -12.53 -19.20 16.24
N PRO A 79 -13.25 -18.75 17.29
CA PRO A 79 -12.67 -17.93 18.36
C PRO A 79 -11.50 -18.62 19.07
N GLU A 80 -11.51 -19.95 19.17
CA GLU A 80 -10.38 -20.70 19.75
C GLU A 80 -9.13 -20.55 18.90
N ARG A 81 -9.27 -20.59 17.57
CA ARG A 81 -8.16 -20.40 16.63
C ARG A 81 -7.60 -18.99 16.68
N VAL A 82 -8.47 -17.98 16.75
CA VAL A 82 -8.02 -16.58 16.88
C VAL A 82 -7.22 -16.40 18.17
N LEU A 83 -7.68 -16.99 19.27
CA LEU A 83 -6.96 -16.96 20.54
C LEU A 83 -5.60 -17.65 20.44
N VAL A 84 -5.53 -18.84 19.82
CA VAL A 84 -4.26 -19.56 19.61
C VAL A 84 -3.30 -18.74 18.75
N GLU A 85 -3.74 -18.18 17.62
CA GLU A 85 -2.93 -17.33 16.75
C GLU A 85 -2.35 -16.12 17.52
N ARG A 86 -3.14 -15.49 18.39
CA ARG A 86 -2.69 -14.39 19.25
C ARG A 86 -1.63 -14.85 20.25
N LEU A 87 -1.87 -15.96 20.94
CA LEU A 87 -0.92 -16.50 21.93
C LEU A 87 0.41 -16.90 21.29
N GLU A 88 0.37 -17.54 20.12
CA GLU A 88 1.57 -17.90 19.36
C GLU A 88 2.34 -16.64 18.89
N SER A 89 1.61 -15.63 18.41
CA SER A 89 2.20 -14.35 17.99
C SER A 89 2.86 -13.62 19.15
N GLU A 90 2.23 -13.57 20.33
CA GLU A 90 2.80 -12.99 21.54
C GLU A 90 4.07 -13.74 21.99
N ALA A 91 4.05 -15.08 21.98
CA ALA A 91 5.20 -15.90 22.34
C ALA A 91 6.39 -15.63 21.40
N LEU A 92 6.13 -15.57 20.09
CA LEU A 92 7.15 -15.20 19.09
C LEU A 92 7.72 -13.81 19.34
N LEU A 93 6.87 -12.81 19.59
CA LEU A 93 7.31 -11.44 19.87
C LEU A 93 8.19 -11.37 21.13
N ARG A 94 7.82 -12.08 22.19
CA ARG A 94 8.63 -12.19 23.42
C ARG A 94 9.96 -12.86 23.15
N ALA A 95 10.00 -13.95 22.38
CA ALA A 95 11.24 -14.62 22.01
C ALA A 95 12.18 -13.68 21.23
N PHE A 96 11.66 -12.90 20.28
CA PHE A 96 12.46 -11.91 19.57
C PHE A 96 13.01 -10.80 20.48
N GLN A 97 12.31 -10.43 21.55
CA GLN A 97 12.81 -9.44 22.51
C GLN A 97 13.97 -9.97 23.37
N GLN A 98 14.05 -11.28 23.55
CA GLN A 98 15.09 -11.92 24.37
C GLN A 98 16.41 -12.14 23.62
N ILE A 99 16.39 -12.22 22.28
CA ILE A 99 17.63 -12.39 21.49
C ILE A 99 18.35 -11.04 21.26
N PRO A 100 19.69 -11.05 21.04
CA PRO A 100 20.45 -9.83 20.76
C PRO A 100 19.89 -9.00 19.60
N ALA A 101 19.83 -7.67 19.77
CA ALA A 101 19.21 -6.76 18.80
C ALA A 101 19.77 -6.89 17.37
N VAL A 102 21.07 -7.15 17.22
CA VAL A 102 21.72 -7.37 15.92
C VAL A 102 21.24 -8.66 15.26
N GLN A 103 21.09 -9.74 16.04
CA GLN A 103 20.59 -11.02 15.55
C GLN A 103 19.14 -10.90 15.10
N ARG A 104 18.29 -10.29 15.94
CA ARG A 104 16.89 -9.97 15.60
C ARG A 104 16.79 -9.16 14.31
N ARG A 105 17.51 -8.04 14.22
CA ARG A 105 17.46 -7.15 13.05
C ARG A 105 17.84 -7.88 11.77
N ARG A 106 18.96 -8.61 11.76
CA ARG A 106 19.42 -9.36 10.58
C ARG A 106 18.46 -10.50 10.21
N PHE A 107 17.88 -11.16 11.20
CA PHE A 107 16.88 -12.21 10.97
C PHE A 107 15.64 -11.64 10.29
N LEU A 108 15.06 -10.55 10.81
CA LEU A 108 13.89 -9.89 10.24
C LEU A 108 14.16 -9.35 8.83
N LEU A 109 15.31 -8.71 8.62
CA LEU A 109 15.70 -8.24 7.29
C LEU A 109 15.77 -9.37 6.26
N ARG A 110 16.29 -10.53 6.66
CA ARG A 110 16.38 -11.69 5.76
C ARG A 110 15.03 -12.35 5.50
N HIS A 111 14.25 -12.60 6.55
CA HIS A 111 13.08 -13.48 6.44
C HIS A 111 11.76 -12.74 6.27
N LEU A 112 11.60 -11.56 6.87
CA LEU A 112 10.39 -10.76 6.74
C LEU A 112 10.48 -9.80 5.55
N VAL A 113 11.61 -9.12 5.39
CA VAL A 113 11.83 -8.15 4.29
C VAL A 113 12.36 -8.83 3.02
N GLY A 114 12.89 -10.05 3.11
CA GLY A 114 13.45 -10.78 1.96
C GLY A 114 14.80 -10.28 1.46
N MET A 115 15.53 -9.49 2.28
CA MET A 115 16.81 -8.88 1.87
C MET A 115 17.93 -9.94 1.81
N PRO A 116 18.74 -9.98 0.73
CA PRO A 116 19.86 -10.90 0.63
C PRO A 116 20.96 -10.55 1.65
N THR A 117 21.67 -11.56 2.16
CA THR A 117 22.66 -11.37 3.23
C THR A 117 23.83 -10.46 2.81
N ALA A 118 24.21 -10.50 1.52
CA ALA A 118 25.21 -9.60 0.97
C ALA A 118 24.78 -8.13 1.09
N ARG A 119 23.51 -7.81 0.80
CA ARG A 119 22.99 -6.44 0.91
C ARG A 119 22.90 -5.97 2.37
N ILE A 120 22.52 -6.86 3.29
CA ILE A 120 22.54 -6.58 4.73
C ILE A 120 23.98 -6.28 5.18
N ALA A 121 24.95 -7.05 4.69
CA ALA A 121 26.36 -6.89 5.02
C ALA A 121 26.92 -5.55 4.53
N GLU A 122 26.57 -5.14 3.31
CA GLU A 122 26.90 -3.82 2.75
C GLU A 122 26.36 -2.67 3.61
N ILE A 123 25.05 -2.72 3.94
CA ILE A 123 24.38 -1.67 4.73
C ILE A 123 24.99 -1.55 6.12
N GLU A 124 25.33 -2.67 6.75
CA GLU A 124 25.89 -2.70 8.10
C GLU A 124 27.43 -2.61 8.13
N GLY A 125 28.10 -2.49 6.98
CA GLY A 125 29.56 -2.38 6.91
C GLY A 125 30.31 -3.60 7.47
N CYS A 126 29.73 -4.80 7.33
CA CYS A 126 30.31 -6.04 7.85
C CYS A 126 30.43 -7.12 6.78
N SER A 127 31.03 -8.28 7.10
CA SER A 127 31.15 -9.37 6.13
C SER A 127 29.85 -10.17 5.99
N ASP A 128 29.56 -10.63 4.78
CA ASP A 128 28.42 -11.51 4.49
C ASP A 128 28.45 -12.80 5.34
N ARG A 129 29.65 -13.31 5.66
CA ARG A 129 29.84 -14.42 6.60
C ARG A 129 29.37 -14.08 8.02
N ALA A 130 29.64 -12.86 8.50
CA ALA A 130 29.20 -12.41 9.82
C ALA A 130 27.68 -12.27 9.89
N VAL A 131 27.05 -11.79 8.83
CA VAL A 131 25.57 -11.74 8.73
C VAL A 131 24.98 -13.14 8.76
N ARG A 132 25.48 -14.07 7.93
CA ARG A 132 25.02 -15.47 7.91
C ARG A 132 25.17 -16.14 9.28
N ARG A 133 26.32 -15.98 9.94
CA ARG A 133 26.55 -16.52 11.29
C ARG A 133 25.55 -15.93 12.30
N SER A 134 25.32 -14.62 12.24
CA SER A 134 24.38 -13.95 13.13
C SER A 134 22.95 -14.42 12.95
N ILE A 135 22.52 -14.71 11.73
CA ILE A 135 21.19 -15.26 11.44
C ILE A 135 21.09 -16.72 11.93
N GLY A 136 22.17 -17.51 11.78
CA GLY A 136 22.25 -18.86 12.34
C GLY A 136 22.05 -18.87 13.86
N LEU A 137 22.81 -18.02 14.56
CA LEU A 137 22.65 -17.85 16.02
C LEU A 137 21.26 -17.35 16.41
N ALA A 138 20.65 -16.47 15.62
CA ALA A 138 19.27 -16.03 15.85
C ALA A 138 18.30 -17.21 15.83
N ARG A 139 18.46 -18.15 14.88
CA ARG A 139 17.60 -19.35 14.77
C ARG A 139 17.78 -20.30 15.94
N GLU A 140 19.02 -20.53 16.36
CA GLU A 140 19.33 -21.38 17.50
C GLU A 140 18.72 -20.80 18.79
N ASN A 141 18.96 -19.51 19.06
CA ASN A 141 18.43 -18.84 20.24
C ASN A 141 16.88 -18.84 20.25
N LEU A 142 16.25 -18.53 19.12
CA LEU A 142 14.79 -18.57 19.02
C LEU A 142 14.25 -19.99 19.25
N ARG A 143 14.94 -21.01 18.73
CA ARG A 143 14.54 -22.40 18.94
C ARG A 143 14.64 -22.80 20.41
N GLU A 144 15.72 -22.42 21.09
CA GLU A 144 15.90 -22.69 22.52
C GLU A 144 14.77 -22.04 23.34
N ILE A 145 14.53 -20.74 23.14
CA ILE A 145 13.49 -19.99 23.87
C ILE A 145 12.10 -20.58 23.64
N LEU A 146 11.74 -20.84 22.37
CA LEU A 146 10.41 -21.37 22.03
C LEU A 146 10.24 -22.84 22.44
N SER A 147 11.34 -23.60 22.57
CA SER A 147 11.29 -24.97 23.07
C SER A 147 11.19 -25.06 24.60
N SER A 148 11.56 -24.00 25.33
CA SER A 148 11.43 -23.94 26.78
C SER A 148 10.06 -23.47 27.26
N ASP A 149 9.26 -22.86 26.38
CA ASP A 149 7.90 -22.38 26.67
C ASP A 149 6.80 -23.43 26.40
N ILE A 150 7.18 -24.66 26.00
CA ILE A 150 6.31 -25.84 25.82
C ILE A 150 6.64 -26.87 26.90
#